data_AF-A0A846AC57-F1
#
_entry.id   AF-A0A846AC57-F1
#
_cell.length_a   1.000
_cell.length_b   1.000
_cell.length_c   1.000
_cell.angle_alpha   90.00
_cell.angle_beta   90.00
_cell.angle_gamma   90.00
#
_symmetry.space_group_name_H-M   'P 1'
#
loop_
_entity.id
_entity.type
_entity.pdbx_description
1 polymer ?
#
loop_
_entity_poly.entity_id
_entity_poly.type
_entity_poly.pdbx_seq_one_letter_code
_entity_poly.pdbx_strand_id
1 'polypeptide(L)' 'VWLVNLTEKCLEVYRQPTANGYEIVQTFKSGETVTIQALPNVTFTVDEILGD' A
#
# COMPACT_ATOMS: atom_id res chain seq x y z
N VAL A 1 7.70 1.19 -1.60
CA VAL A 1 7.05 2.49 -1.91
C VAL A 1 5.55 2.31 -1.87
N TRP A 2 4.83 3.30 -1.36
CA TRP A 2 3.36 3.30 -1.30
C TRP A 2 2.86 4.42 -2.19
N LEU A 3 1.84 4.14 -3.00
CA LEU A 3 1.18 5.09 -3.87
C LEU A 3 -0.31 5.08 -3.54
N VAL A 4 -0.84 6.23 -3.17
CA VAL A 4 -2.28 6.40 -2.90
C VAL A 4 -2.94 6.84 -4.20
N ASN A 5 -3.75 5.97 -4.79
CA ASN A 5 -4.49 6.26 -6.00
C ASN A 5 -5.86 6.85 -5.62
N LEU A 6 -5.95 8.17 -5.65
CA LEU A 6 -7.15 8.89 -5.25
C LEU A 6 -8.32 8.74 -6.24
N THR A 7 -8.02 8.50 -7.52
CA THR A 7 -9.03 8.30 -8.57
C THR A 7 -9.74 6.96 -8.39
N GLU A 8 -8.98 5.89 -8.14
CA GLU A 8 -9.52 4.54 -7.93
C GLU A 8 -9.81 4.22 -6.45
N LYS A 9 -9.52 5.17 -5.54
CA LYS A 9 -9.71 5.04 -4.09
C LYS A 9 -9.07 3.75 -3.54
N CYS A 10 -7.79 3.55 -3.87
CA CYS A 10 -7.03 2.37 -3.46
C CYS A 10 -5.57 2.72 -3.10
N LEU A 11 -4.90 1.79 -2.42
CA LEU A 11 -3.49 1.86 -2.11
C LEU A 11 -2.71 0.84 -2.93
N GLU A 12 -1.66 1.30 -3.62
CA GLU A 12 -0.73 0.44 -4.33
C GLU A 12 0.60 0.36 -3.55
N VAL A 13 1.03 -0.86 -3.22
CA VAL A 13 2.23 -1.13 -2.45
C VAL A 13 3.25 -1.86 -3.31
N TYR A 14 4.37 -1.18 -3.55
CA TYR A 14 5.48 -1.64 -4.35
C TYR A 14 6.62 -2.10 -3.44
N ARG A 15 7.05 -3.36 -3.56
CA ARG A 15 8.10 -3.99 -2.74
C ARG A 15 9.15 -4.68 -3.60
N GLN A 16 10.27 -5.04 -2.97
CA GLN A 16 11.42 -5.69 -3.61
C GLN A 16 11.95 -4.90 -4.82
N PRO A 17 12.58 -3.73 -4.56
CA PRO A 17 13.20 -2.96 -5.63
C PRO A 17 14.39 -3.72 -6.21
N THR A 18 14.49 -3.70 -7.54
CA THR A 18 15.59 -4.25 -8.34
C THR A 18 16.03 -3.23 -9.38
N ALA A 19 17.07 -3.55 -10.14
CA ALA A 19 17.53 -2.72 -11.26
C ALA A 19 16.46 -2.52 -12.35
N ASN A 20 15.47 -3.44 -12.45
CA ASN A 20 14.41 -3.40 -13.45
C ASN A 20 13.08 -2.85 -12.89
N GLY A 21 13.06 -2.34 -11.65
CA GLY A 21 11.85 -1.84 -10.99
C GLY A 21 11.46 -2.69 -9.78
N TYR A 22 10.17 -2.70 -9.43
CA TYR A 22 9.66 -3.43 -8.27
C TYR A 22 9.12 -4.79 -8.70
N GLU A 23 9.53 -5.85 -8.02
CA GLU A 23 9.07 -7.21 -8.34
C GLU A 23 7.67 -7.50 -7.78
N ILE A 24 7.29 -6.85 -6.67
CA ILE A 24 5.99 -7.05 -6.04
C ILE A 24 5.19 -5.75 -6.11
N VAL A 25 4.00 -5.85 -6.68
CA VAL A 25 2.97 -4.80 -6.67
C VAL A 25 1.68 -5.41 -6.14
N GLN A 26 1.12 -4.80 -5.10
CA GLN A 26 -0.14 -5.21 -4.50
C GLN A 26 -1.07 -4.02 -4.36
N THR A 27 -2.33 -4.20 -4.71
CA THR A 27 -3.36 -3.17 -4.56
C THR A 27 -4.30 -3.56 -3.44
N PHE A 28 -4.57 -2.62 -2.54
CA PHE A 28 -5.48 -2.75 -1.40
C PHE A 28 -6.63 -1.74 -1.56
N LYS A 29 -7.85 -2.18 -1.25
CA LYS A 29 -9.09 -1.40 -1.36
C LYS A 29 -9.60 -1.01 0.03
N SER A 30 -10.57 -0.09 0.06
CA SER A 30 -11.34 0.27 1.26
C SER A 30 -11.76 -0.97 2.08
N GLY A 31 -11.64 -0.89 3.41
CA GLY A 31 -11.84 -2.00 4.35
C GLY A 31 -10.68 -3.01 4.47
N GLU A 32 -9.72 -3.05 3.53
CA GLU A 32 -8.54 -3.91 3.65
C GLU A 32 -7.44 -3.26 4.51
N THR A 33 -6.54 -4.09 5.03
CA THR A 33 -5.44 -3.64 5.89
C THR A 33 -4.08 -3.87 5.25
N VAL A 34 -3.16 -2.95 5.49
CA VAL A 34 -1.76 -3.01 5.05
C VAL A 34 -0.81 -2.83 6.22
N THR A 35 0.20 -3.68 6.31
CA THR A 35 1.28 -3.56 7.30
C THR A 35 2.52 -2.92 6.68
N ILE A 36 3.16 -2.01 7.40
CA ILE A 36 4.43 -1.41 6.99
C ILE A 36 5.52 -2.49 7.03
N GLN A 37 6.20 -2.73 5.91
CA GLN A 37 7.22 -3.76 5.80
C GLN A 37 8.40 -3.56 6.79
N ALA A 38 8.82 -2.31 7.00
CA ALA A 38 9.90 -1.99 7.93
C ALA A 38 9.47 -1.97 9.42
N LEU A 39 8.16 -1.91 9.68
CA LEU A 39 7.57 -1.82 11.01
C LEU A 39 6.39 -2.81 11.10
N PRO A 40 6.67 -4.11 11.30
CA PRO A 40 5.65 -5.17 11.21
C PRO A 40 4.54 -5.07 12.25
N ASN A 41 4.69 -4.21 13.25
CA ASN A 41 3.68 -3.95 14.28
C ASN A 41 2.80 -2.73 13.95
N VAL A 42 3.02 -2.06 12.81
CA VAL A 42 2.26 -0.90 12.38
C VAL A 42 1.41 -1.29 11.17
N THR A 43 0.10 -1.30 11.37
CA THR A 43 -0.92 -1.65 10.37
C THR A 43 -1.89 -0.49 10.24
N PHE A 44 -2.33 -0.22 9.02
CA PHE A 44 -3.37 0.73 8.70
C PHE A 44 -4.49 0.04 7.93
N THR A 45 -5.72 0.53 8.08
CA THR A 45 -6.77 0.28 7.09
C THR A 45 -6.56 1.20 5.88
N VAL A 46 -7.06 0.80 4.71
CA VAL A 46 -7.04 1.70 3.55
C VAL A 46 -7.91 2.93 3.77
N ASP A 47 -8.99 2.82 4.56
CA ASP A 47 -9.88 3.93 4.88
C ASP A 47 -9.16 5.02 5.70
N GLU A 48 -8.33 4.63 6.67
CA GLU A 48 -7.47 5.56 7.44
C GLU A 48 -6.50 6.34 6.54
N ILE A 49 -6.01 5.70 5.47
CA ILE A 49 -5.10 6.32 4.50
C ILE A 49 -5.84 7.27 3.55
N LEU A 50 -7.05 6.90 3.14
CA LEU A 50 -7.90 7.71 2.26
C LEU A 50 -8.59 8.87 2.99
N GLY A 51 -8.68 8.80 4.31
CA GLY A 51 -9.38 9.77 5.15
C GLY A 51 -10.91 9.66 5.06
N ASP A 52 -11.43 8.47 4.77
CA ASP A 52 -12.86 8.15 4.64
C ASP A 52 -13.46 7.60 5.95
#